data_AF-A0A7S2BA69-F1
#
_entry.id   AF-A0A7S2BA69-F1
#
_cell.length_a   1.000
_cell.length_b   1.000
_cell.length_c   1.000
_cell.angle_alpha   90.00
_cell.angle_beta   90.00
_cell.angle_gamma   90.00
#
_symmetry.space_group_name_H-M   'P 1'
#
loop_
_entity.id
_entity.type
_entity.pdbx_description
1 polymer ?
#
loop_
_entity_poly.entity_id
_entity_poly.type
_entity_poly.pdbx_seq_one_letter_code
_entity_poly.pdbx_strand_id
1 'polypeptide(L)'
;QTRLKQYAEEIGVNYESLRRRQEAKLFKLDQIPAPLELCGGNLRHAALRRSFAKSAPKPPYVVPALHAQSAEQAARNAKLATDAGACGIWLVARGPGTKTCEDPLRALADSFQAVRKALPRTWIGVAAPQLQAAEIFGWVADNCGTADAVWVEDLPFRPARIVYDQNQQKIRKRAAYVDAWLGVEDHQEAMEAVRTARSKSG
;
A
#
# COMPACT_ATOMS: atom_id res chain seq x y z
N GLN A 1 -7.13 -8.43 41.23
CA GLN A 1 -7.82 -7.29 40.60
C GLN A 1 -6.78 -6.22 40.24
N THR A 2 -6.92 -5.52 39.11
CA THR A 2 -5.98 -4.47 38.67
C THR A 2 -6.21 -3.17 39.46
N ARG A 3 -5.15 -2.41 39.80
CA ARG A 3 -5.24 -1.10 40.50
C ARG A 3 -6.22 -0.13 39.83
N LEU A 4 -6.31 -0.17 38.50
CA LEU A 4 -7.24 0.67 37.73
C LEU A 4 -8.71 0.33 37.99
N LYS A 5 -9.03 -0.94 38.29
CA LYS A 5 -10.39 -1.39 38.62
C LYS A 5 -10.81 -0.94 40.02
N GLN A 6 -9.91 -1.04 41.00
CA GLN A 6 -10.13 -0.51 42.35
C GLN A 6 -10.34 1.00 42.32
N TYR A 7 -9.48 1.73 41.57
CA TYR A 7 -9.63 3.16 41.41
C TYR A 7 -10.96 3.53 40.74
N ALA A 8 -11.41 2.76 39.74
CA ALA A 8 -12.72 2.98 39.10
C ALA A 8 -13.89 2.81 40.08
N GLU A 9 -13.82 1.78 40.94
CA GLU A 9 -14.80 1.52 42.00
C GLU A 9 -14.80 2.65 43.05
N GLU A 10 -13.63 3.14 43.46
CA GLU A 10 -13.47 4.24 44.42
C GLU A 10 -14.08 5.56 43.93
N ILE A 11 -13.89 5.90 42.64
CA ILE A 11 -14.42 7.14 42.07
C ILE A 11 -15.84 6.99 41.52
N GLY A 12 -16.45 5.80 41.63
CA GLY A 12 -17.80 5.52 41.14
C GLY A 12 -17.95 5.60 39.61
N VAL A 13 -16.89 5.37 38.84
CA VAL A 13 -16.89 5.46 37.38
C VAL A 13 -16.77 4.08 36.76
N ASN A 14 -17.44 3.85 35.62
CA ASN A 14 -17.33 2.59 34.89
C ASN A 14 -15.86 2.31 34.48
N TYR A 15 -15.36 1.13 34.86
CA TYR A 15 -13.99 0.69 34.57
C TYR A 15 -13.64 0.74 33.08
N GLU A 16 -14.53 0.31 32.17
CA GLU A 16 -14.28 0.35 30.73
C GLU A 16 -14.16 1.79 30.23
N SER A 17 -14.99 2.71 30.73
CA SER A 17 -14.89 4.13 30.40
C SER A 17 -13.59 4.75 30.91
N LEU A 18 -13.19 4.44 32.14
CA LEU A 18 -11.94 4.93 32.73
C LEU A 18 -10.71 4.36 32.02
N ARG A 19 -10.74 3.06 31.71
CA ARG A 19 -9.72 2.37 30.93
C ARG A 19 -9.55 3.01 29.56
N ARG A 20 -10.64 3.24 28.81
CA ARG A 20 -10.58 3.91 27.51
C ARG A 20 -10.00 5.33 27.61
N ARG A 21 -10.36 6.11 28.63
CA ARG A 21 -9.79 7.45 28.85
C ARG A 21 -8.30 7.39 29.18
N GLN A 22 -7.87 6.42 29.96
CA GLN A 22 -6.46 6.21 30.30
C GLN A 22 -5.66 5.70 29.10
N GLU A 23 -6.20 4.75 28.33
CA GLU A 23 -5.61 4.28 27.08
C GLU A 23 -5.50 5.44 26.08
N ALA A 24 -6.54 6.27 25.92
CA ALA A 24 -6.50 7.44 25.05
C ALA A 24 -5.39 8.43 25.47
N LYS A 25 -5.25 8.71 26.77
CA LYS A 25 -4.18 9.57 27.31
C LYS A 25 -2.79 8.96 27.15
N LEU A 26 -2.63 7.67 27.43
CA LEU A 26 -1.35 6.96 27.32
C LEU A 26 -0.90 6.85 25.87
N PHE A 27 -1.79 6.47 24.95
CA PHE A 27 -1.47 6.36 23.54
C PHE A 27 -1.58 7.68 22.78
N LYS A 28 -1.87 8.79 23.48
CA LYS A 28 -2.06 10.14 22.90
C LYS A 28 -3.00 10.10 21.69
N LEU A 29 -4.09 9.33 21.77
CA LEU A 29 -5.03 9.14 20.65
C LEU A 29 -5.79 10.43 20.31
N ASP A 30 -5.91 11.33 21.29
CA ASP A 30 -6.41 12.70 21.14
C ASP A 30 -5.42 13.64 20.43
N GLN A 31 -4.14 13.24 20.34
CA GLN A 31 -3.09 13.96 19.61
C GLN A 31 -2.76 13.32 18.27
N ILE A 32 -3.52 12.31 17.83
CA ILE A 32 -3.45 11.85 16.44
C ILE A 32 -3.71 13.08 15.57
N PRO A 33 -2.77 13.48 14.70
CA PRO A 33 -3.02 14.57 13.78
C PRO A 33 -4.33 14.27 13.07
N ALA A 34 -5.27 15.23 13.08
CA ALA A 34 -6.46 15.11 12.25
C ALA A 34 -5.98 14.69 10.86
N PRO A 35 -6.58 13.66 10.23
CA PRO A 35 -6.14 13.22 8.93
C PRO A 35 -6.03 14.47 8.09
N LEU A 36 -4.79 14.78 7.64
CA LEU A 36 -4.54 15.93 6.79
C LEU A 36 -5.69 15.92 5.80
N GLU A 37 -6.47 17.00 5.74
CA GLU A 37 -7.38 17.21 4.62
C GLU A 37 -6.45 17.15 3.42
N LEU A 38 -6.35 15.96 2.83
CA LEU A 38 -5.47 15.70 1.71
C LEU A 38 -6.16 16.45 0.59
N CYS A 39 -5.82 17.75 0.48
CA CYS A 39 -6.08 18.64 -0.63
C CYS A 39 -5.57 17.94 -1.88
N GLY A 40 -6.39 17.05 -2.44
CA GLY A 40 -5.87 16.05 -3.35
C GLY A 40 -6.74 14.82 -3.58
N GLY A 41 -7.76 14.52 -2.76
CA GLY A 41 -8.70 13.44 -3.09
C GLY A 41 -9.27 13.59 -4.51
N ASN A 42 -9.71 14.81 -4.86
CA ASN A 42 -10.17 15.15 -6.20
C ASN A 42 -9.05 15.10 -7.26
N LEU A 43 -7.82 15.49 -6.91
CA LEU A 43 -6.67 15.44 -7.84
C LEU A 43 -6.22 14.01 -8.13
N ARG A 44 -6.18 13.14 -7.11
CA ARG A 44 -5.85 11.71 -7.26
C ARG A 44 -6.93 10.99 -8.06
N HIS A 45 -8.21 11.24 -7.74
CA HIS A 45 -9.31 10.71 -8.55
C HIS A 45 -9.27 11.24 -9.99
N ALA A 46 -8.92 12.51 -10.21
CA ALA A 46 -8.78 13.06 -11.54
C ALA A 46 -7.58 12.46 -12.30
N ALA A 47 -6.44 12.27 -11.65
CA ALA A 47 -5.27 11.63 -12.25
C ALA A 47 -5.56 10.18 -12.64
N LEU A 48 -6.22 9.43 -11.76
CA LEU A 48 -6.66 8.06 -12.04
C LEU A 48 -7.71 8.02 -13.17
N ARG A 49 -8.69 8.93 -13.17
CA ARG A 49 -9.63 9.08 -14.29
C ARG A 49 -8.92 9.39 -15.60
N ARG A 50 -7.92 10.27 -15.59
CA ARG A 50 -7.13 10.62 -16.78
C ARG A 50 -6.34 9.43 -17.31
N SER A 51 -5.81 8.56 -16.44
CA SER A 51 -5.13 7.35 -16.91
C SER A 51 -6.10 6.36 -17.56
N PHE A 52 -7.36 6.30 -17.09
CA PHE A 52 -8.42 5.49 -17.71
C PHE A 52 -9.15 6.15 -18.88
N ALA A 53 -9.00 7.46 -19.11
CA ALA A 53 -9.80 8.19 -20.08
C ALA A 53 -9.66 7.65 -21.52
N LYS A 54 -8.55 6.95 -21.81
CA LYS A 54 -8.33 6.28 -23.10
C LYS A 54 -9.07 4.95 -23.24
N SER A 55 -9.38 4.27 -22.14
CA SER A 55 -9.90 2.90 -22.10
C SER A 55 -11.33 2.78 -21.57
N ALA A 56 -11.85 3.78 -20.86
CA ALA A 56 -13.22 3.76 -20.35
C ALA A 56 -13.86 5.17 -20.31
N PRO A 57 -15.03 5.35 -20.95
CA PRO A 57 -15.65 6.67 -21.10
C PRO A 57 -16.38 7.16 -19.84
N LYS A 58 -16.84 6.25 -18.95
CA LYS A 58 -17.62 6.61 -17.75
C LYS A 58 -17.34 5.66 -16.58
N PRO A 59 -17.34 6.15 -15.33
CA PRO A 59 -17.27 5.32 -14.13
C PRO A 59 -18.57 4.51 -13.92
N PRO A 60 -18.55 3.42 -13.11
CA PRO A 60 -17.41 2.90 -12.36
C PRO A 60 -16.39 2.17 -13.25
N TYR A 61 -15.09 2.29 -12.92
CA TYR A 61 -14.03 1.57 -13.62
C TYR A 61 -13.77 0.22 -12.94
N VAL A 62 -13.66 -0.84 -13.74
CA VAL A 62 -13.37 -2.19 -13.25
C VAL A 62 -11.96 -2.58 -13.68
N VAL A 63 -11.08 -2.81 -12.70
CA VAL A 63 -9.67 -3.16 -12.92
C VAL A 63 -9.29 -4.31 -11.99
N PRO A 64 -9.51 -5.57 -12.40
CA PRO A 64 -9.19 -6.71 -11.57
C PRO A 64 -7.67 -6.84 -11.36
N ALA A 65 -7.29 -7.31 -10.17
CA ALA A 65 -5.93 -7.73 -9.87
C ALA A 65 -5.72 -9.18 -10.33
N LEU A 66 -4.72 -9.38 -11.19
CA LEU A 66 -4.29 -10.67 -11.69
C LEU A 66 -2.90 -10.96 -11.14
N HIS A 67 -2.79 -12.03 -10.37
CA HIS A 67 -1.48 -12.50 -9.93
C HIS A 67 -0.74 -13.14 -11.10
N ALA A 68 0.44 -12.61 -11.41
CA ALA A 68 1.31 -13.12 -12.44
C ALA A 68 1.91 -14.47 -11.98
N GLN A 69 1.55 -15.55 -12.66
CA GLN A 69 2.15 -16.88 -12.45
C GLN A 69 2.96 -17.34 -13.66
N SER A 70 2.41 -17.12 -14.86
CA SER A 70 3.09 -17.34 -16.13
C SER A 70 2.55 -16.38 -17.19
N ALA A 71 3.33 -16.19 -18.26
CA ALA A 71 2.96 -15.38 -19.41
C ALA A 71 1.61 -15.79 -20.03
N GLU A 72 1.41 -17.09 -20.23
CA GLU A 72 0.21 -17.65 -20.86
C GLU A 72 -1.02 -17.47 -19.97
N GLN A 73 -0.86 -17.70 -18.66
CA GLN A 73 -1.94 -17.53 -17.70
C GLN A 73 -2.35 -16.07 -17.59
N ALA A 74 -1.40 -15.14 -17.52
CA ALA A 74 -1.67 -13.71 -17.45
C ALA A 74 -2.39 -13.22 -18.71
N ALA A 75 -1.90 -13.57 -19.90
CA ALA A 75 -2.52 -13.18 -21.17
C ALA A 75 -3.95 -13.73 -21.31
N ARG A 76 -4.16 -15.01 -21.00
CA ARG A 76 -5.51 -15.63 -21.03
C ARG A 76 -6.46 -14.93 -20.06
N ASN A 77 -6.05 -14.71 -18.82
CA ASN A 77 -6.92 -14.11 -17.81
C ASN A 77 -7.18 -12.62 -18.09
N ALA A 78 -6.19 -11.89 -18.61
CA ALA A 78 -6.36 -10.51 -19.04
C ALA A 78 -7.37 -10.40 -20.20
N LYS A 79 -7.31 -11.35 -21.14
CA LYS A 79 -8.28 -11.44 -22.23
C LYS A 79 -9.69 -11.70 -21.69
N LEU A 80 -9.87 -12.67 -20.80
CA LEU A 80 -11.16 -12.94 -20.17
C LEU A 80 -11.70 -11.72 -19.42
N ALA A 81 -10.86 -11.00 -18.68
CA ALA A 81 -11.26 -9.78 -17.98
C ALA A 81 -11.70 -8.67 -18.95
N THR A 82 -10.93 -8.47 -20.03
CA THR A 82 -11.25 -7.48 -21.07
C THR A 82 -12.54 -7.84 -21.80
N ASP A 83 -12.70 -9.10 -22.20
CA ASP A 83 -13.90 -9.61 -22.87
C ASP A 83 -15.15 -9.49 -21.96
N ALA A 84 -14.96 -9.53 -20.63
CA ALA A 84 -16.01 -9.29 -19.63
C ALA A 84 -16.29 -7.80 -19.35
N GLY A 85 -15.60 -6.87 -20.04
CA GLY A 85 -15.83 -5.43 -19.91
C GLY A 85 -14.94 -4.72 -18.88
N ALA A 86 -13.85 -5.33 -18.42
CA ALA A 86 -12.87 -4.63 -17.58
C ALA A 86 -12.22 -3.46 -18.33
N CYS A 87 -12.00 -2.34 -17.65
CA CYS A 87 -11.39 -1.12 -18.19
C CYS A 87 -9.86 -1.21 -18.29
N GLY A 88 -9.28 -2.20 -17.63
CA GLY A 88 -7.85 -2.44 -17.52
C GLY A 88 -7.58 -3.60 -16.57
N ILE A 89 -6.32 -3.85 -16.26
CA ILE A 89 -5.91 -4.89 -15.30
C ILE A 89 -4.76 -4.40 -14.42
N TRP A 90 -4.66 -4.95 -13.21
CA TRP A 90 -3.47 -4.86 -12.37
C TRP A 90 -2.71 -6.18 -12.42
N LEU A 91 -1.47 -6.18 -12.91
CA LEU A 91 -0.58 -7.33 -12.80
C LEU A 91 0.21 -7.25 -11.50
N VAL A 92 0.07 -8.27 -10.67
CA VAL A 92 0.67 -8.30 -9.32
C VAL A 92 1.67 -9.44 -9.25
N ALA A 93 2.94 -9.14 -8.94
CA ALA A 93 3.92 -10.16 -8.64
C ALA A 93 3.51 -10.93 -7.38
N ARG A 94 3.63 -12.26 -7.40
CA ARG A 94 3.34 -13.08 -6.21
C ARG A 94 4.37 -12.86 -5.12
N GLY A 95 3.91 -12.63 -3.89
CA GLY A 95 4.79 -12.46 -2.73
C GLY A 95 5.69 -13.69 -2.48
N PRO A 96 6.85 -13.50 -1.84
CA PRO A 96 7.73 -14.60 -1.45
C PRO A 96 6.96 -15.53 -0.48
N GLY A 97 6.75 -16.78 -0.88
CA GLY A 97 6.01 -17.77 -0.06
C GLY A 97 5.15 -18.74 -0.86
N THR A 98 4.89 -18.48 -2.14
CA THR A 98 4.20 -19.44 -3.01
C THR A 98 5.20 -20.38 -3.66
N LYS A 99 5.10 -21.69 -3.41
CA LYS A 99 6.04 -22.74 -3.86
C LYS A 99 6.25 -22.87 -5.39
N THR A 100 5.53 -22.10 -6.20
CA THR A 100 5.39 -22.36 -7.64
C THR A 100 6.11 -21.36 -8.54
N CYS A 101 6.82 -20.37 -7.99
CA CYS A 101 7.50 -19.36 -8.80
C CYS A 101 8.88 -19.06 -8.19
N GLU A 102 9.94 -19.50 -8.88
CA GLU A 102 11.33 -19.31 -8.44
C GLU A 102 11.76 -17.83 -8.55
N ASP A 103 11.16 -17.07 -9.46
CA ASP A 103 11.42 -15.64 -9.65
C ASP A 103 10.13 -14.86 -9.97
N PRO A 104 9.47 -14.27 -8.94
CA PRO A 104 8.19 -13.59 -9.12
C PRO A 104 8.30 -12.29 -9.93
N LEU A 105 9.47 -11.63 -9.95
CA LEU A 105 9.67 -10.40 -10.72
C LEU A 105 9.86 -10.73 -12.19
N ARG A 106 10.65 -11.74 -12.51
CA ARG A 106 10.76 -12.21 -13.90
C ARG A 106 9.42 -12.71 -14.43
N ALA A 107 8.68 -13.50 -13.65
CA ALA A 107 7.35 -13.95 -14.05
C ALA A 107 6.38 -12.78 -14.28
N LEU A 108 6.47 -11.71 -13.49
CA LEU A 108 5.70 -10.48 -13.68
C LEU A 108 6.09 -9.76 -14.98
N ALA A 109 7.39 -9.62 -15.26
CA ALA A 109 7.89 -9.00 -16.49
C ALA A 109 7.42 -9.78 -17.72
N ASP A 110 7.61 -11.11 -17.73
CA ASP A 110 7.17 -11.99 -18.83
C ASP A 110 5.64 -11.91 -19.02
N SER A 111 4.89 -11.89 -17.92
CA SER A 111 3.43 -11.72 -17.92
C SER A 111 3.00 -10.37 -18.50
N PHE A 112 3.69 -9.28 -18.13
CA PHE A 112 3.42 -7.96 -18.66
C PHE A 112 3.62 -7.92 -20.18
N GLN A 113 4.74 -8.46 -20.68
CA GLN A 113 5.03 -8.49 -22.12
C GLN A 113 4.00 -9.33 -22.88
N ALA A 114 3.61 -10.48 -22.34
CA ALA A 114 2.60 -11.34 -22.96
C ALA A 114 1.23 -10.68 -23.04
N VAL A 115 0.79 -10.02 -21.96
CA VAL A 115 -0.48 -9.27 -21.96
C VAL A 115 -0.40 -8.09 -22.92
N ARG A 116 0.65 -7.27 -22.87
CA ARG A 116 0.79 -6.10 -23.74
C ARG A 116 0.82 -6.51 -25.22
N LYS A 117 1.46 -7.62 -25.55
CA LYS A 117 1.44 -8.18 -26.92
C LYS A 117 0.05 -8.63 -27.34
N ALA A 118 -0.69 -9.32 -26.46
CA ALA A 118 -2.04 -9.82 -26.76
C ALA A 118 -3.11 -8.72 -26.78
N LEU A 119 -2.94 -7.68 -25.96
CA LEU A 119 -3.89 -6.59 -25.74
C LEU A 119 -3.19 -5.22 -25.77
N PRO A 120 -2.71 -4.75 -26.95
CA PRO A 120 -1.83 -3.58 -27.05
C PRO A 120 -2.40 -2.29 -26.48
N ARG A 121 -3.73 -2.15 -26.49
CA ARG A 121 -4.44 -0.93 -26.07
C ARG A 121 -5.06 -1.03 -24.67
N THR A 122 -5.00 -2.20 -24.03
CA THR A 122 -5.57 -2.36 -22.69
C THR A 122 -4.73 -1.59 -21.68
N TRP A 123 -5.39 -0.97 -20.71
CA TRP A 123 -4.71 -0.31 -19.59
C TRP A 123 -4.12 -1.38 -18.67
N ILE A 124 -2.83 -1.30 -18.37
CA ILE A 124 -2.11 -2.27 -17.54
C ILE A 124 -1.35 -1.52 -16.44
N GLY A 125 -1.78 -1.73 -15.20
CA GLY A 125 -1.03 -1.34 -14.02
C GLY A 125 -0.13 -2.48 -13.54
N VAL A 126 1.00 -2.15 -12.91
CA VAL A 126 1.95 -3.11 -12.36
C VAL A 126 2.13 -2.90 -10.86
N ALA A 127 2.10 -3.99 -10.09
CA ALA A 127 2.37 -4.01 -8.67
C ALA A 127 3.44 -5.06 -8.35
N ALA A 128 4.55 -4.62 -7.75
CA ALA A 128 5.66 -5.49 -7.35
C ALA A 128 5.95 -5.27 -5.86
N PRO A 129 5.17 -5.88 -4.95
CA PRO A 129 5.28 -5.64 -3.50
C PRO A 129 6.62 -6.09 -2.90
N GLN A 130 7.44 -6.83 -3.66
CA GLN A 130 8.79 -7.25 -3.28
C GLN A 130 9.83 -6.15 -3.45
N LEU A 131 9.51 -5.10 -4.22
CA LEU A 131 10.38 -3.96 -4.47
C LEU A 131 10.02 -2.80 -3.56
N GLN A 132 11.04 -2.10 -3.05
CA GLN A 132 10.80 -0.88 -2.31
C GLN A 132 10.29 0.24 -3.24
N ALA A 133 9.65 1.25 -2.67
CA ALA A 133 9.11 2.39 -3.41
C ALA A 133 10.14 3.09 -4.30
N ALA A 134 11.42 3.12 -3.93
CA ALA A 134 12.47 3.73 -4.75
C ALA A 134 12.95 2.83 -5.90
N GLU A 135 12.83 1.51 -5.77
CA GLU A 135 13.35 0.53 -6.73
C GLU A 135 12.33 0.23 -7.83
N ILE A 136 11.04 0.22 -7.48
CA ILE A 136 9.96 -0.19 -8.38
C ILE A 136 9.88 0.67 -9.65
N PHE A 137 10.19 1.97 -9.58
CA PHE A 137 10.15 2.85 -10.74
C PHE A 137 11.22 2.48 -11.77
N GLY A 138 12.47 2.26 -11.32
CA GLY A 138 13.56 1.83 -12.20
C GLY A 138 13.27 0.46 -12.80
N TRP A 139 12.83 -0.48 -11.97
CA TRP A 139 12.50 -1.82 -12.43
C TRP A 139 11.36 -1.84 -13.45
N VAL A 140 10.28 -1.07 -13.23
CA VAL A 140 9.17 -0.95 -14.18
C VAL A 140 9.63 -0.29 -15.48
N ALA A 141 10.47 0.74 -15.43
CA ALA A 141 11.01 1.36 -16.63
C ALA A 141 11.78 0.35 -17.50
N ASP A 142 12.62 -0.48 -16.87
CA ASP A 142 13.47 -1.45 -17.56
C ASP A 142 12.68 -2.67 -18.08
N ASN A 143 11.68 -3.14 -17.36
CA ASN A 143 11.02 -4.43 -17.63
C ASN A 143 9.59 -4.29 -18.18
N CYS A 144 8.91 -3.19 -17.83
CA CYS A 144 7.50 -2.93 -18.08
C CYS A 144 7.28 -1.49 -18.59
N GLY A 145 8.18 -0.94 -19.42
CA GLY A 145 8.22 0.48 -19.78
C GLY A 145 6.99 1.06 -20.51
N THR A 146 5.99 0.23 -20.84
CA THR A 146 4.69 0.67 -21.37
C THR A 146 3.55 0.51 -20.36
N ALA A 147 3.85 0.33 -19.08
CA ALA A 147 2.85 0.24 -18.02
C ALA A 147 2.14 1.60 -17.86
N ASP A 148 0.83 1.55 -17.67
CA ASP A 148 -0.01 2.75 -17.54
C ASP A 148 -0.04 3.28 -16.09
N ALA A 149 0.31 2.43 -15.12
CA ALA A 149 0.45 2.80 -13.71
C ALA A 149 1.34 1.84 -12.94
N VAL A 150 1.85 2.34 -11.81
CA VAL A 150 2.61 1.57 -10.82
C VAL A 150 1.91 1.68 -9.48
N TRP A 151 1.71 0.55 -8.82
CA TRP A 151 1.23 0.49 -7.44
C TRP A 151 2.40 0.32 -6.47
N VAL A 152 2.41 1.13 -5.42
CA VAL A 152 3.44 1.12 -4.38
C VAL A 152 2.76 0.81 -3.05
N GLU A 153 3.05 -0.36 -2.45
CA GLU A 153 2.49 -0.74 -1.15
C GLU A 153 3.15 0.02 0.00
N ASP A 154 4.48 -0.14 0.13
CA ASP A 154 5.24 0.43 1.23
C ASP A 154 5.95 1.71 0.80
N LEU A 155 5.23 2.82 0.89
CA LEU A 155 5.89 4.12 0.94
C LEU A 155 6.80 4.14 2.18
N PRO A 156 7.98 4.77 2.13
CA PRO A 156 9.00 4.70 3.18
C PRO A 156 8.63 5.59 4.40
N PHE A 157 7.37 5.54 4.80
CA PHE A 157 6.87 6.13 6.02
C PHE A 157 7.23 5.21 7.18
N ARG A 158 8.12 5.70 8.03
CA ARG A 158 8.35 5.08 9.33
C ARG A 158 7.05 5.17 10.14
N PRO A 159 6.66 4.10 10.86
CA PRO A 159 5.54 4.19 11.78
C PRO A 159 5.83 5.19 12.89
N ALA A 160 4.80 5.57 13.64
CA ALA A 160 4.97 6.38 14.85
C ALA A 160 6.02 5.76 15.78
N ARG A 161 6.77 6.61 16.49
CA ARG A 161 7.78 6.15 17.45
C ARG A 161 7.07 5.62 18.69
N ILE A 162 7.14 4.31 18.91
CA ILE A 162 6.49 3.63 20.04
C ILE A 162 7.54 3.28 21.10
N VAL A 163 7.28 3.66 22.35
CA VAL A 163 8.07 3.20 23.50
C VAL A 163 7.43 1.92 24.03
N TYR A 164 8.24 0.89 24.23
CA TYR A 164 7.81 -0.41 24.71
C TYR A 164 8.17 -0.60 26.18
N ASP A 165 7.33 -1.31 26.93
CA ASP A 165 7.60 -1.65 28.33
C ASP A 165 8.81 -2.59 28.44
N GLN A 166 9.88 -2.12 29.09
CA GLN A 166 11.13 -2.86 29.26
C GLN A 166 11.07 -3.89 30.39
N ASN A 167 10.05 -3.84 31.25
CA ASN A 167 9.95 -4.72 32.43
C ASN A 167 9.39 -6.11 32.12
N GLN A 168 8.95 -6.38 30.88
CA GLN A 168 8.44 -7.70 30.49
C GLN A 168 9.55 -8.57 29.91
N GLN A 169 10.11 -9.42 30.76
CA GLN A 169 11.00 -10.49 30.33
C GLN A 169 10.21 -11.49 29.46
N LYS A 170 10.55 -11.47 28.15
CA LYS A 170 10.63 -12.59 27.21
C LYS A 170 9.48 -13.01 26.30
N ILE A 171 8.21 -12.58 26.40
CA ILE A 171 7.19 -13.19 25.50
C ILE A 171 6.42 -12.24 24.60
N ARG A 172 6.07 -11.00 25.00
CA ARG A 172 5.45 -10.03 24.06
C ARG A 172 5.83 -8.60 24.45
N LYS A 173 6.55 -7.89 23.57
CA LYS A 173 6.79 -6.44 23.76
C LYS A 173 5.43 -5.73 23.69
N ARG A 174 4.93 -5.27 24.83
CA ARG A 174 3.70 -4.46 24.88
C ARG A 174 4.07 -3.00 24.66
N ALA A 175 3.41 -2.34 23.72
CA ALA A 175 3.54 -0.90 23.53
C ALA A 175 3.09 -0.19 24.82
N ALA A 176 3.96 0.65 25.38
CA ALA A 176 3.66 1.44 26.58
C ALA A 176 2.94 2.73 26.19
N TYR A 177 3.48 3.48 25.23
CA TYR A 177 2.86 4.68 24.66
C TYR A 177 3.46 5.06 23.30
N VAL A 178 2.78 5.95 22.58
CA VAL A 178 3.30 6.62 21.38
C VAL A 178 4.11 7.83 21.82
N ASP A 179 5.41 7.82 21.54
CA ASP A 179 6.31 8.91 21.88
C ASP A 179 6.13 10.09 20.93
N ALA A 180 6.19 9.82 19.62
CA ALA A 180 6.00 10.81 18.57
C ALA A 180 5.21 10.25 17.37
N TRP A 181 4.24 11.01 16.88
CA TRP A 181 3.68 10.85 15.54
C TRP A 181 4.65 11.51 14.56
N LEU A 182 5.01 10.80 13.49
CA LEU A 182 5.90 11.33 12.46
C LEU A 182 5.06 12.01 11.36
N GLY A 183 5.42 13.25 11.05
CA GLY A 183 4.83 14.05 9.97
C GLY A 183 5.51 13.77 8.63
N VAL A 184 5.00 14.36 7.54
CA VAL A 184 5.56 14.16 6.19
C VAL A 184 7.02 14.63 6.11
N GLU A 185 7.34 15.70 6.85
CA GLU A 185 8.66 16.28 7.04
C GLU A 185 9.67 15.29 7.61
N ASP A 186 9.25 14.37 8.50
CA ASP A 186 10.11 13.34 9.09
C ASP A 186 10.51 12.24 8.08
N HIS A 187 9.95 12.29 6.88
CA HIS A 187 10.19 11.35 5.78
C HIS A 187 10.72 12.04 4.53
N GLN A 188 11.14 13.30 4.62
CA GLN A 188 11.51 14.11 3.46
C GLN A 188 12.60 13.45 2.61
N GLU A 189 13.68 12.97 3.23
CA GLU A 189 14.80 12.30 2.53
C GLU A 189 14.33 11.04 1.79
N ALA A 190 13.56 10.18 2.46
CA ALA A 190 13.06 8.95 1.84
C ALA A 190 12.06 9.23 0.71
N MET A 191 11.23 10.26 0.86
CA MET A 191 10.32 10.72 -0.19
C MET A 191 11.05 11.41 -1.35
N GLU A 192 12.17 12.08 -1.10
CA GLU A 192 13.05 12.64 -2.13
C GLU A 192 13.73 11.55 -2.95
N ALA A 193 14.15 10.45 -2.33
CA ALA A 193 14.64 9.28 -3.04
C ALA A 193 13.57 8.70 -3.99
N VAL A 194 12.32 8.56 -3.51
CA VAL A 194 11.18 8.10 -4.34
C VAL A 194 10.90 9.05 -5.50
N ARG A 195 10.89 10.37 -5.25
CA ARG A 195 10.68 11.39 -6.29
C ARG A 195 11.79 11.36 -7.34
N THR A 196 13.04 11.23 -6.90
CA THR A 196 14.23 11.15 -7.77
C THR A 196 14.22 9.89 -8.62
N ALA A 197 13.88 8.74 -8.03
CA ALA A 197 13.73 7.49 -8.76
C ALA A 197 12.66 7.63 -9.85
N ARG A 198 11.48 8.15 -9.48
CA ARG A 198 10.40 8.42 -10.44
C ARG A 198 10.85 9.35 -11.56
N SER A 199 11.51 10.47 -11.26
CA SER A 199 11.91 11.43 -12.31
C SER A 199 12.94 10.87 -13.29
N LYS A 200 13.77 9.91 -12.84
CA LYS A 200 14.75 9.22 -13.70
C LYS A 200 14.12 8.15 -14.58
N SER A 201 12.94 7.64 -14.21
CA SER A 201 12.24 6.56 -14.90
C SER A 201 11.31 7.00 -16.04
N GLY A 202 11.16 8.31 -16.27
CA GLY A 202 10.29 8.89 -17.31
C GLY A 202 8.88 9.18 -16.85
#